data_AF-A0A2W7RPZ5-F1
#
_entry.id   AF-A0A2W7RPZ5-F1
#
_cell.length_a   1.000
_cell.length_b   1.000
_cell.length_c   1.000
_cell.angle_alpha   90.00
_cell.angle_beta   90.00
_cell.angle_gamma   90.00
#
_symmetry.space_group_name_H-M   'P 1'
#
loop_
_entity.id
_entity.type
_entity.pdbx_description
1 polymer ?
#
loop_
_entity_poly.entity_id
_entity_poly.type
_entity_poly.pdbx_seq_one_letter_code
_entity_poly.pdbx_strand_id
1 'polypeptide(L)' 'MALIEGVDFYYDEQGFMVLTEKFHLDKGYCCGYGCRHCPYAYENVPEPKRSHLLEASNNESSSNSLKAS' A
#
# COMPACT_ATOMS: atom_id res chain seq x y z
N MET A 1 7.62 -1.55 -20.39
CA MET A 1 6.37 -0.78 -20.28
C MET A 1 6.64 0.46 -19.44
N ALA A 2 6.08 1.60 -19.82
CA ALA A 2 6.12 2.82 -19.00
C ALA A 2 5.01 2.76 -17.95
N LEU A 3 5.30 3.25 -16.74
CA LEU A 3 4.29 3.48 -15.71
C LEU A 3 3.38 4.63 -16.13
N ILE A 4 2.06 4.46 -15.99
CA ILE A 4 1.06 5.48 -16.33
C ILE A 4 0.56 6.14 -15.04
N GLU A 5 0.76 7.45 -14.93
CA GLU A 5 0.22 8.26 -13.84
C GLU A 5 -1.32 8.25 -13.87
N GLY A 6 -1.94 8.06 -12.70
CA GLY A 6 -3.37 7.87 -12.51
C GLY A 6 -3.87 6.44 -12.69
N VAL A 7 -3.04 5.54 -13.24
CA VAL A 7 -3.39 4.13 -13.47
C VAL A 7 -2.53 3.21 -12.62
N ASP A 8 -1.21 3.32 -12.77
CA ASP A 8 -0.23 2.49 -12.07
C ASP A 8 0.24 3.14 -10.76
N PHE A 9 0.25 4.48 -10.73
CA PHE A 9 0.62 5.25 -9.55
C PHE A 9 -0.05 6.62 -9.57
N TYR A 10 -0.15 7.27 -8.41
CA TYR A 10 -0.56 8.67 -8.28
C TYR A 10 0.30 9.34 -7.23
N TYR A 11 0.35 10.68 -7.24
CA TYR A 11 0.97 11.43 -6.16
C TYR A 11 -0.09 11.82 -5.13
N ASP A 12 0.19 11.54 -3.86
CA ASP A 12 -0.63 12.00 -2.74
C ASP A 12 -0.45 13.52 -2.54
N GLU A 13 -1.30 14.15 -1.73
CA GLU A 13 -1.23 15.59 -1.44
C GLU A 13 0.12 16.02 -0.82
N GLN A 14 0.82 15.06 -0.21
CA GLN A 14 2.15 15.23 0.37
C GLN A 14 3.28 15.06 -0.65
N GLY A 15 2.97 14.80 -1.93
CA GLY A 15 3.96 14.58 -3.00
C GLY A 15 4.60 13.19 -2.99
N PHE A 16 4.06 12.24 -2.22
CA PHE A 16 4.55 10.85 -2.22
C PHE A 16 3.95 10.06 -3.38
N MET A 17 4.80 9.30 -4.09
CA MET A 17 4.36 8.37 -5.12
C MET A 17 3.68 7.16 -4.48
N VAL A 18 2.39 7.01 -4.71
CA VAL A 18 1.57 5.89 -4.27
C VAL A 18 1.27 4.98 -5.45
N LEU A 19 1.80 3.76 -5.41
CA LEU A 19 1.52 2.73 -6.40
C LEU A 19 0.11 2.14 -6.18
N THR A 20 -0.66 2.00 -7.24
CA THR A 20 -2.01 1.44 -7.21
C THR A 20 -1.99 -0.08 -7.12
N GLU A 21 -3.11 -0.69 -6.73
CA GLU A 21 -3.27 -2.15 -6.76
C GLU A 21 -3.05 -2.72 -8.17
N LYS A 22 -3.53 -2.02 -9.20
CA LYS A 22 -3.39 -2.43 -10.61
C LYS A 22 -1.93 -2.62 -11.01
N PHE A 23 -1.05 -1.70 -10.60
CA PHE A 23 0.39 -1.85 -10.86
C PHE A 23 0.96 -3.13 -10.22
N HIS A 24 0.53 -3.46 -9.01
CA HIS A 24 0.97 -4.67 -8.33
C HIS A 24 0.42 -5.95 -8.96
N LEU A 25 -0.81 -5.91 -9.48
CA LEU A 25 -1.41 -7.02 -10.24
C LEU A 25 -0.69 -7.24 -11.56
N ASP A 26 -0.40 -6.17 -12.32
CA ASP A 26 0.36 -6.24 -13.58
C ASP A 26 1.78 -6.75 -13.36
N LYS A 27 2.41 -6.28 -12.29
CA LYS A 27 3.75 -6.73 -11.86
C LYS A 27 3.78 -8.19 -11.41
N GLY A 28 2.66 -8.73 -10.90
CA GLY A 28 2.52 -10.14 -10.54
C GLY A 28 3.25 -10.57 -9.26
N TYR A 29 3.81 -9.64 -8.47
CA TYR A 29 4.47 -9.98 -7.20
C TYR A 29 4.47 -8.85 -6.16
N CYS A 30 4.54 -9.23 -4.88
CA CYS A 30 4.69 -8.28 -3.78
C CYS A 30 6.09 -7.66 -3.77
N CYS A 31 6.18 -6.33 -3.75
CA CYS A 31 7.45 -5.62 -3.80
C CYS A 31 8.22 -5.55 -2.46
N GLY A 32 7.60 -5.96 -1.34
CA GLY A 32 8.25 -5.99 -0.02
C GLY A 32 8.43 -4.63 0.68
N TYR A 33 7.94 -3.53 0.11
CA TYR A 33 8.09 -2.19 0.69
C TYR A 33 7.02 -1.84 1.74
N GLY A 34 5.88 -2.52 1.73
CA GLY A 34 4.74 -2.21 2.60
C GLY A 34 3.84 -1.10 2.06
N CYS A 35 3.39 -1.25 0.81
CA CYS A 35 2.50 -0.32 0.11
C CYS A 35 1.06 -0.37 0.65
N ARG A 36 0.40 0.78 0.74
CA ARG A 36 -0.96 0.93 1.33
C ARG A 36 -2.02 0.03 0.70
N HIS A 37 -1.93 -0.25 -0.59
CA HIS A 37 -2.91 -1.04 -1.34
C HIS A 37 -2.27 -2.31 -1.89
N CYS A 38 -1.58 -3.05 -1.01
CA CYS A 38 -0.92 -4.29 -1.39
C CYS A 38 -1.97 -5.41 -1.59
N PRO A 39 -2.17 -5.94 -2.82
CA PRO A 39 -3.10 -7.05 -3.04
C PRO A 39 -2.58 -8.38 -2.50
N TYR A 40 -1.30 -8.46 -2.15
CA TYR A 40 -0.59 -9.68 -1.73
C TYR A 40 -0.43 -9.83 -0.22
N ALA A 41 -1.23 -9.11 0.59
CA ALA A 41 -1.18 -9.17 2.06
C ALA A 41 0.24 -9.07 2.65
N TYR A 42 1.08 -8.22 2.03
CA TYR A 42 2.45 -7.96 2.45
C TYR A 42 3.37 -9.21 2.49
N GLU A 43 3.15 -10.23 1.66
CA GLU A 43 3.91 -11.50 1.72
C GLU A 43 5.45 -11.35 1.69
N ASN A 44 5.97 -10.39 0.91
CA ASN A 44 7.42 -10.16 0.77
C ASN A 44 7.95 -9.08 1.71
N VAL A 45 7.12 -8.55 2.61
CA VAL A 45 7.57 -7.59 3.61
C VAL A 45 8.19 -8.37 4.78
N PRO A 46 9.44 -8.07 5.18
CA PRO A 46 10.06 -8.77 6.30
C PRO A 46 9.41 -8.42 7.63
N GLU A 47 9.45 -9.37 8.56
CA GLU A 47 9.08 -9.13 9.97
C GLU A 47 10.10 -8.20 10.65
N PRO A 48 9.69 -7.36 11.61
CA PRO A 48 8.33 -7.24 12.19
C PRO A 48 7.38 -6.32 11.39
N LYS A 49 7.87 -5.70 10.31
CA LYS A 49 7.14 -4.65 9.59
C LYS A 49 5.82 -5.19 9.00
N ARG A 50 5.82 -6.42 8.48
CA ARG A 50 4.61 -7.06 7.93
C ARG A 50 3.50 -7.18 8.98
N SER A 51 3.79 -7.72 10.16
CA SER A 51 2.82 -7.80 11.27
C SER A 51 2.20 -6.44 11.61
N HIS A 52 3.01 -5.39 11.73
CA HIS A 52 2.50 -4.04 11.99
C HIS A 52 1.57 -3.51 10.88
N LEU A 53 1.90 -3.77 9.61
CA LEU A 53 1.09 -3.33 8.48
C LEU A 53 -0.26 -4.09 8.38
N LEU A 54 -0.24 -5.39 8.64
CA LEU A 54 -1.46 -6.21 8.70
C LEU A 54 -2.37 -5.73 9.82
N GLU A 55 -1.82 -5.47 11.01
CA GLU A 55 -2.56 -4.94 12.14
C GLU A 55 -3.14 -3.55 11.82
N ALA A 56 -2.38 -2.66 11.21
CA ALA A 56 -2.87 -1.34 10.79
C ALA A 56 -4.04 -1.44 9.79
N SER A 57 -3.97 -2.36 8.82
CA SER A 57 -5.05 -2.55 7.83
C SER A 57 -6.36 -3.06 8.45
N ASN A 58 -6.26 -3.93 9.46
CA ASN A 58 -7.43 -4.43 10.19
C ASN A 58 -8.05 -3.32 11.08
N ASN A 59 -7.22 -2.44 11.64
CA ASN A 59 -7.67 -1.36 12.51
C ASN A 59 -8.27 -0.15 11.76
N GLU A 60 -7.89 0.11 10.50
CA GLU A 60 -8.55 1.14 9.67
C GLU A 60 -10.04 0.83 9.44
N SER A 61 -10.44 -0.44 9.42
CA SER A 61 -11.86 -0.84 9.34
C SER A 61 -12.68 -0.49 10.60
N SER A 62 -12.02 -0.20 11.74
CA SER A 62 -12.67 0.24 12.99
C SER A 62 -12.38 1.70 13.36
N SER A 63 -11.58 2.42 12.58
CA SER A 63 -11.01 3.70 12.98
C SER A 63 -11.27 4.82 11.99
N ASN A 64 -12.49 4.97 11.50
CA ASN A 64 -12.95 6.27 10.99
C ASN A 64 -13.26 7.25 12.14
N SER A 65 -12.42 7.33 13.19
CA SER A 65 -12.73 8.23 14.31
C SER A 65 -11.58 9.05 14.89
N LEU A 66 -10.33 8.92 14.43
CA LEU A 66 -9.23 9.75 14.97
C LEU A 66 -8.25 10.19 13.88
N LYS A 67 -8.72 11.03 12.96
CA LYS A 67 -7.86 12.06 12.35
C LYS A 67 -7.89 13.27 13.29
N ALA A 68 -6.99 13.32 14.27
CA ALA A 68 -6.61 14.56 14.96
C ALA A 68 -5.46 14.28 15.94
N SER A 69 -4.26 14.73 15.59
CA SER A 69 -3.28 15.28 16.53
C SER A 69 -2.45 16.29 15.76
#